data_AF-A0A6I5CK21-F1
#
_entry.id   AF-A0A6I5CK21-F1
#
_cell.length_a   1.000
_cell.length_b   1.000
_cell.length_c   1.000
_cell.angle_alpha   90.00
_cell.angle_beta   90.00
_cell.angle_gamma   90.00
#
_symmetry.space_group_name_H-M   'P 1'
#
loop_
_entity.id
_entity.type
_entity.pdbx_description
1 polymer ?
#
loop_
_entity_poly.entity_id
_entity_poly.type
_entity_poly.pdbx_seq_one_letter_code
_entity_poly.pdbx_strand_id
1 'polypeptide(L)'
;STREAAATAEGNGPLEALDAALRRALAPHLPWLDEVRLADHSVRVLDAVADGSTDGFTDSTALTRVLVVSRDAEREWTTTGVHASVVVAAMQALTDALAHKALRAAGRPRASVPAS
;
A
#
# COMPACT_ATOMS: atom_id res chain seq x y z
N SER A 1 23.76 -5.96 6.54
CA SER A 1 23.81 -5.36 5.20
C SER A 1 22.37 -5.09 4.79
N THR A 2 21.92 -3.85 4.89
CA THR A 2 20.59 -3.47 4.38
C THR A 2 20.71 -3.38 2.87
N ARG A 3 19.91 -4.16 2.13
CA ARG A 3 19.88 -4.07 0.66
C ARG A 3 18.89 -2.98 0.26
N GLU A 4 19.36 -2.05 -0.56
CA GLU A 4 18.51 -1.08 -1.24
C GLU A 4 18.02 -1.67 -2.56
N ALA A 5 16.76 -1.42 -2.90
CA ALA A 5 16.15 -1.85 -4.15
C ALA A 5 15.40 -0.66 -4.78
N ALA A 6 15.53 -0.50 -6.09
CA ALA A 6 14.86 0.53 -6.86
C ALA A 6 14.30 -0.08 -8.15
N ALA A 7 13.12 0.37 -8.56
CA ALA A 7 12.49 -0.04 -9.80
C ALA A 7 11.64 1.09 -10.38
N THR A 8 11.39 1.02 -11.68
CA THR A 8 10.48 1.90 -12.41
C THR A 8 9.43 1.07 -13.14
N ALA A 9 8.24 1.63 -13.31
CA ALA A 9 7.14 1.01 -14.03
C ALA A 9 6.19 2.07 -14.61
N GLU A 10 5.43 1.67 -15.62
CA GLU A 10 4.33 2.42 -16.20
C GLU A 10 2.98 1.84 -15.72
N GLY A 11 1.90 2.60 -15.88
CA GLY A 11 0.53 2.18 -15.56
C GLY A 11 -0.48 3.19 -16.09
N ASN A 12 -1.78 2.89 -16.02
CA ASN A 12 -2.83 3.78 -16.55
C ASN A 12 -3.09 5.01 -15.65
N GLY A 13 -2.30 5.16 -14.59
CA GLY A 13 -2.33 6.30 -13.68
C GLY A 13 -1.16 6.23 -12.69
N PRO A 14 -0.98 7.28 -11.87
CA PRO A 14 0.15 7.37 -10.94
C PRO A 14 0.13 6.25 -9.89
N LEU A 15 -1.05 5.82 -9.44
CA LEU A 15 -1.18 4.74 -8.46
C LEU A 15 -0.80 3.38 -9.03
N GLU A 16 -1.26 3.06 -10.23
CA GLU A 16 -0.93 1.79 -10.89
C GLU A 16 0.57 1.71 -11.22
N ALA A 17 1.15 2.81 -11.72
CA ALA A 17 2.59 2.88 -11.96
C ALA A 17 3.39 2.70 -10.66
N LEU A 18 2.93 3.30 -9.56
CA LEU A 18 3.57 3.18 -8.25
C LEU A 18 3.47 1.76 -7.67
N ASP A 19 2.30 1.12 -7.73
CA ASP A 19 2.10 -0.28 -7.32
C ASP A 19 3.01 -1.21 -8.13
N ALA A 20 3.05 -1.05 -9.45
CA ALA A 20 3.91 -1.86 -10.32
C ALA A 20 5.41 -1.67 -10.01
N ALA A 21 5.86 -0.44 -9.77
CA ALA A 21 7.24 -0.15 -9.40
C ALA A 21 7.59 -0.74 -8.03
N LEU A 22 6.72 -0.56 -7.03
CA LEU A 22 6.88 -1.12 -5.69
C LEU A 22 6.97 -2.66 -5.76
N ARG A 23 6.08 -3.29 -6.52
CA ARG A 23 6.08 -4.75 -6.70
C ARG A 23 7.35 -5.26 -7.34
N ARG A 24 7.84 -4.60 -8.39
CA ARG A 24 9.12 -4.95 -9.02
C ARG A 24 10.30 -4.85 -8.06
N ALA A 25 10.32 -3.83 -7.20
CA ALA A 25 11.37 -3.66 -6.21
C ALA A 25 11.32 -4.72 -5.10
N LEU A 26 10.12 -5.15 -4.70
CA LEU A 26 9.91 -6.06 -3.57
C LEU A 26 9.85 -7.55 -3.94
N ALA A 27 9.47 -7.90 -5.18
CA ALA A 27 9.30 -9.29 -5.62
C ALA A 27 10.49 -10.22 -5.32
N PRO A 28 11.78 -9.79 -5.45
CA PRO A 28 12.92 -10.63 -5.09
C PRO A 28 12.99 -11.03 -3.61
N HIS A 29 12.25 -10.33 -2.74
CA HIS A 29 12.30 -10.49 -1.29
C HIS A 29 10.99 -11.03 -0.70
N LEU A 30 9.87 -10.90 -1.41
CA LEU A 30 8.53 -11.25 -0.94
C LEU A 30 7.87 -12.24 -1.91
N PRO A 31 8.10 -13.56 -1.80
CA PRO A 31 7.59 -14.55 -2.76
C PRO A 31 6.06 -14.66 -2.78
N TRP A 32 5.38 -14.22 -1.72
CA TRP A 32 3.91 -14.19 -1.64
C TRP A 32 3.29 -12.96 -2.33
N LEU A 33 4.11 -12.02 -2.83
CA LEU A 33 3.62 -10.74 -3.36
C LEU A 33 2.68 -10.91 -4.56
N ASP A 34 2.91 -11.94 -5.38
CA ASP A 34 2.08 -12.27 -6.55
C ASP A 34 0.69 -12.81 -6.17
N GLU A 35 0.47 -13.19 -4.90
CA GLU A 35 -0.85 -13.60 -4.42
C GLU A 35 -1.80 -12.42 -4.19
N VAL A 36 -1.25 -11.21 -4.06
CA VAL A 36 -2.03 -9.99 -3.81
C VAL A 36 -2.05 -9.16 -5.07
N ARG A 37 -3.18 -8.55 -5.42
CA ARG A 37 -3.29 -7.58 -6.51
C ARG A 37 -4.00 -6.31 -6.06
N LEU A 38 -3.64 -5.18 -6.66
CA LEU A 38 -4.41 -3.95 -6.61
C LEU A 38 -5.74 -4.21 -7.36
N ALA A 39 -6.86 -4.18 -6.63
CA ALA A 39 -8.18 -4.49 -7.16
C ALA A 39 -8.95 -3.23 -7.60
N ASP A 40 -8.84 -2.16 -6.82
CA ASP A 40 -9.43 -0.86 -7.12
C ASP A 40 -8.70 0.24 -6.34
N HIS A 41 -8.88 1.49 -6.76
CA HIS A 41 -8.39 2.64 -6.01
C HIS A 41 -9.26 3.88 -6.23
N SER A 42 -9.31 4.75 -5.23
CA SER A 42 -9.94 6.07 -5.38
C SER A 42 -9.16 7.16 -4.69
N VAL A 43 -9.17 8.34 -5.31
CA VAL A 43 -8.55 9.56 -4.79
C VAL A 43 -9.65 10.56 -4.46
N ARG A 44 -9.54 11.21 -3.31
CA ARG A 44 -10.44 12.25 -2.83
C ARG A 44 -9.62 13.39 -2.23
N VAL A 45 -9.94 14.63 -2.63
CA VAL A 45 -9.42 15.82 -1.94
C VAL A 45 -10.32 16.10 -0.75
N LEU A 46 -9.72 16.37 0.40
CA LEU A 46 -10.37 16.72 1.64
C LEU A 46 -10.05 18.19 1.94
N ASP A 47 -11.07 18.96 2.29
CA ASP A 47 -10.86 20.29 2.83
C ASP A 47 -10.23 20.16 4.22
N ALA A 48 -9.15 20.89 4.47
CA ALA A 48 -8.50 20.89 5.76
C ALA A 48 -9.46 21.55 6.77
N VAL A 49 -9.94 20.78 7.75
CA VAL A 49 -10.73 21.35 8.85
C VAL A 49 -9.74 22.05 9.77
N ALA A 50 -9.90 23.36 9.93
CA ALA A 50 -9.16 24.15 10.90
C ALA A 50 -9.70 23.87 12.32
N ASP A 51 -9.52 22.67 12.84
CA ASP A 51 -9.91 22.31 14.22
C ASP A 51 -8.74 21.83 15.07
N GLY A 52 -7.62 22.55 15.01
CA GLY A 52 -6.66 22.63 16.13
C GLY A 52 -5.96 21.35 16.59
N SER A 53 -6.19 20.18 15.97
CA SER A 53 -5.50 18.95 16.31
C SER A 53 -4.14 18.89 15.63
N THR A 54 -3.12 18.67 16.43
CA THR A 54 -1.70 18.82 16.13
C THR A 54 -1.12 17.57 15.47
N ASP A 55 -1.16 17.52 14.15
CA ASP A 55 -0.18 16.80 13.33
C ASP A 55 0.42 17.74 12.27
N GLY A 56 0.84 18.93 12.72
CA GLY A 56 1.80 19.79 12.01
C GLY A 56 1.30 20.49 10.74
N PHE A 57 0.11 20.17 10.23
CA PHE A 57 -0.52 20.88 9.12
C PHE A 57 -1.33 22.07 9.62
N THR A 58 -0.61 23.10 10.08
CA THR A 58 -1.19 24.43 10.28
C THR A 58 -1.21 25.15 8.93
N ASP A 59 -2.31 25.82 8.62
CA ASP A 59 -2.65 26.55 7.39
C ASP A 59 -3.26 25.72 6.25
N SER A 60 -4.59 25.82 6.08
CA SER A 60 -5.40 25.72 4.85
C SER A 60 -4.93 24.78 3.71
N THR A 61 -4.25 23.68 4.02
CA THR A 61 -3.65 22.80 3.02
C THR A 61 -4.62 21.68 2.74
N ALA A 62 -5.23 21.68 1.56
CA ALA A 62 -6.10 20.59 1.12
C ALA A 62 -5.34 19.25 1.21
N LEU A 63 -5.93 18.28 1.90
CA LEU A 63 -5.34 16.95 2.06
C LEU A 63 -5.84 16.03 0.95
N THR A 64 -5.00 15.12 0.48
CA THR A 64 -5.41 14.07 -0.45
C THR A 64 -5.55 12.77 0.32
N ARG A 65 -6.74 12.17 0.27
CA ARG A 65 -7.01 10.80 0.71
C ARG A 65 -6.97 9.85 -0.47
N VAL A 66 -6.16 8.81 -0.35
CA VAL A 66 -6.05 7.72 -1.31
C VAL A 66 -6.52 6.44 -0.64
N LEU A 67 -7.55 5.81 -1.22
CA LEU A 67 -8.06 4.53 -0.80
C LEU A 67 -7.59 3.47 -1.80
N VAL A 68 -7.02 2.39 -1.29
CA VAL A 68 -6.54 1.24 -2.07
C VAL A 68 -7.35 0.02 -1.64
N VAL A 69 -7.92 -0.67 -2.61
CA VAL A 69 -8.54 -1.99 -2.42
C VAL A 69 -7.56 -3.03 -2.92
N SER A 70 -7.15 -3.94 -2.05
CA SER A 70 -6.27 -5.06 -2.36
C SER A 70 -7.03 -6.37 -2.18
N ARG A 71 -6.72 -7.35 -3.03
CA ARG A 71 -7.38 -8.64 -3.01
C ARG A 71 -6.37 -9.77 -3.18
N ASP A 72 -6.59 -10.87 -2.48
CA ASP A 72 -5.96 -12.17 -2.73
C ASP A 72 -7.02 -13.25 -3.03
N ALA A 73 -6.62 -14.51 -3.06
CA ALA A 73 -7.54 -15.63 -3.34
C ALA A 73 -8.65 -15.80 -2.29
N GLU A 74 -8.49 -15.25 -1.09
CA GLU A 74 -9.41 -15.49 0.02
C GLU A 74 -10.26 -14.28 0.33
N ARG A 75 -9.69 -13.08 0.25
CA ARG A 75 -10.30 -11.87 0.80
C ARG A 75 -9.94 -10.64 0.01
N GLU A 76 -10.75 -9.62 0.25
CA GLU A 76 -10.51 -8.25 -0.15
C GLU A 76 -10.37 -7.39 1.12
N TRP A 77 -9.46 -6.42 1.09
CA TRP A 77 -9.28 -5.46 2.16
C TRP A 77 -8.97 -4.08 1.59
N THR A 78 -9.15 -3.09 2.44
CA THR A 78 -8.98 -1.69 2.08
C THR A 78 -8.00 -1.03 3.03
N THR A 79 -7.10 -0.24 2.47
CA THR A 79 -6.19 0.64 3.20
C THR A 79 -6.36 2.08 2.72
N THR A 80 -5.93 3.02 3.52
CA THR A 80 -6.09 4.45 3.21
C THR A 80 -4.87 5.22 3.68
N GLY A 81 -4.32 6.03 2.79
CA GLY A 81 -3.29 7.02 3.10
C GLY A 81 -3.88 8.42 2.97
N VAL A 82 -3.44 9.33 3.82
CA VAL A 82 -3.86 10.74 3.81
C VAL A 82 -2.62 11.61 3.89
N HIS A 83 -2.42 12.44 2.88
CA HIS A 83 -1.28 13.35 2.82
C HIS A 83 -1.56 14.49 1.84
N ALA A 84 -0.90 15.64 1.99
CA ALA A 84 -1.01 16.75 1.04
C ALA A 84 -0.58 16.37 -0.40
N SER A 85 0.39 15.45 -0.52
CA SER A 85 0.83 14.86 -1.79
C SER A 85 0.13 13.52 -2.06
N VAL A 86 -0.54 13.43 -3.21
CA VAL A 86 -1.19 12.19 -3.70
C VAL A 86 -0.22 11.01 -3.79
N VAL A 87 1.04 11.25 -4.14
CA VAL A 87 2.06 10.20 -4.29
C VAL A 87 2.41 9.58 -2.93
N VAL A 88 2.57 10.43 -1.92
CA VAL A 88 2.87 9.96 -0.55
C VAL A 88 1.67 9.23 0.04
N ALA A 89 0.45 9.78 -0.12
CA ALA A 89 -0.78 9.11 0.32
C ALA A 89 -0.95 7.73 -0.35
N ALA A 90 -0.66 7.62 -1.65
CA ALA A 90 -0.68 6.36 -2.37
C ALA A 90 0.38 5.37 -1.86
N MET A 91 1.62 5.83 -1.65
CA MET A 91 2.69 4.97 -1.12
C MET A 91 2.33 4.41 0.26
N GLN A 92 1.76 5.25 1.14
CA GLN A 92 1.28 4.82 2.46
C GLN A 92 0.19 3.74 2.33
N ALA A 93 -0.87 4.01 1.55
CA ALA A 93 -1.96 3.06 1.36
C ALA A 93 -1.49 1.72 0.77
N LEU A 94 -0.61 1.74 -0.24
CA LEU A 94 -0.06 0.53 -0.87
C LEU A 94 0.82 -0.26 0.08
N THR A 95 1.72 0.42 0.81
CA THR A 95 2.61 -0.24 1.79
C THR A 95 1.80 -0.86 2.92
N ASP A 96 0.79 -0.17 3.44
CA ASP A 96 -0.12 -0.70 4.46
C ASP A 96 -0.88 -1.93 3.95
N ALA A 97 -1.29 -1.95 2.67
CA ALA A 97 -1.98 -3.09 2.10
C ALA A 97 -1.10 -4.34 2.06
N LEU A 98 0.18 -4.18 1.67
CA LEU A 98 1.15 -5.27 1.66
C LEU A 98 1.52 -5.71 3.09
N ALA A 99 1.71 -4.77 4.01
CA ALA A 99 1.95 -5.07 5.42
C ALA A 99 0.78 -5.85 6.05
N HIS A 100 -0.46 -5.49 5.71
CA HIS A 100 -1.66 -6.20 6.15
C HIS A 100 -1.65 -7.66 5.69
N LYS A 101 -1.30 -7.94 4.43
CA LYS A 101 -1.11 -9.32 3.94
C LYS A 101 0.00 -10.03 4.70
N ALA A 102 1.16 -9.38 4.86
CA ALA A 102 2.33 -9.98 5.51
C ALA A 102 2.03 -10.43 6.95
N LEU A 103 1.34 -9.59 7.73
CA LEU A 103 0.93 -9.91 9.10
C LEU A 103 -0.01 -11.11 9.16
N ARG A 104 -0.90 -11.26 8.16
CA ARG A 104 -1.80 -12.42 8.08
C ARG A 104 -1.11 -13.69 7.61
N ALA A 105 -0.13 -13.58 6.71
CA ALA A 105 0.68 -14.72 6.26
C ALA A 105 1.51 -15.29 7.42
N ALA A 106 2.06 -14.43 8.29
CA ALA A 106 2.81 -14.87 9.49
C ALA A 106 1.94 -15.60 10.52
N GLY A 107 0.63 -15.34 10.55
CA GLY A 107 -0.33 -16.01 11.43
C GLY A 107 -0.78 -17.40 10.97
N ARG A 108 -0.36 -17.85 9.77
CA ARG A 108 -0.65 -19.21 9.30
C ARG A 108 0.42 -20.18 9.83
N PRO A 109 0.05 -21.24 10.58
CA PRO A 109 1.02 -22.28 10.89
C PRO A 109 1.55 -22.87 9.58
N ARG A 110 2.88 -22.90 9.43
CA ARG A 110 3.51 -23.60 8.30
C ARG A 110 3.02 -25.04 8.36
N ALA A 111 2.28 -25.49 7.35
CA ALA A 111 1.85 -26.88 7.26
C ALA A 111 3.11 -27.76 7.38
N SER A 112 3.14 -28.64 8.38
CA SER A 112 4.24 -29.59 8.52
C SER A 112 4.21 -30.53 7.32
N VAL A 113 5.32 -30.59 6.58
CA VAL A 113 5.52 -31.60 5.55
C VAL A 113 5.43 -32.96 6.25
N PRO A 114 4.52 -33.88 5.85
CA PRO A 114 4.48 -35.21 6.43
C PRO A 114 5.80 -35.90 6.12
N ALA A 115 6.46 -36.41 7.15
CA ALA A 115 7.64 -37.26 6.99
C ALA A 115 7.21 -38.57 6.31
N SER A 116 7.82 -38.85 5.15
CA SER A 116 7.75 -40.17 4.51
C SER A 116 8.58 -41.20 5.25
#